data_AF-A0A2A5FPT7-F1
#
_entry.id   AF-A0A2A5FPT7-F1
#
_cell.length_a   1.000
_cell.length_b   1.000
_cell.length_c   1.000
_cell.angle_alpha   90.00
_cell.angle_beta   90.00
_cell.angle_gamma   90.00
#
_symmetry.space_group_name_H-M   'P 1'
#
loop_
_entity.id
_entity.type
_entity.pdbx_description
1 polymer ?
#
loop_
_entity_poly.entity_id
_entity_poly.type
_entity_poly.pdbx_seq_one_letter_code
_entity_poly.pdbx_strand_id
1 'polypeptide(L)'
;HDGVRQKGQGMLMPKKGGEPLAVKTNGGFTAPSGDYQLLAGVSVIGGQAYQPVSTTLTIGKAGKTTATVTAPRPPEVSASFQMEGRTIPASTVIVYQNGKKIGAFKGSETAFVPQGALEFRTKPTGTSQELIVLESFAAGDNKTLNFNAKQEVHLKILLTLSATGAPLRSTPSTILKSSNSVLADTINSTSGGFVTPGHYTIKADDGVNSYSQYVEITTDAEQLLEIKVPSGALTIQYRDVLGKREKPKRVFIERKSDHRRKTRQSDQAFALVPGDYQISGYPKSAGYPAQDITIQAGDSIGITFRATE
;
A
#
# COMPACT_ATOMS: atom_id res chain seq x y z
N HIS A 1 21.54 -14.85 -41.46
CA HIS A 1 21.95 -14.55 -40.06
C HIS A 1 21.50 -13.13 -39.76
N ASP A 2 20.31 -12.99 -39.21
CA ASP A 2 19.70 -11.68 -38.94
C ASP A 2 20.27 -11.11 -37.63
N GLY A 3 21.32 -10.31 -37.75
CA GLY A 3 21.90 -9.56 -36.63
C GLY A 3 20.99 -8.41 -36.24
N VAL A 4 20.26 -8.54 -35.13
CA VAL A 4 19.52 -7.42 -34.55
C VAL A 4 20.53 -6.42 -33.96
N ARG A 5 20.49 -5.16 -34.42
CA ARG A 5 21.31 -4.08 -33.81
C ARG A 5 20.78 -3.81 -32.39
N GLN A 6 21.59 -4.09 -31.38
CA GLN A 6 21.21 -3.90 -29.98
C GLN A 6 22.15 -2.96 -29.23
N LYS A 7 21.66 -2.41 -28.12
CA LYS A 7 22.47 -1.59 -27.22
C LYS A 7 23.52 -2.47 -26.55
N GLY A 8 24.77 -2.33 -26.99
CA GLY A 8 25.96 -2.91 -26.38
C GLY A 8 26.79 -1.86 -25.66
N GLN A 9 27.66 -2.34 -24.78
CA GLN A 9 28.69 -1.56 -24.14
C GLN A 9 30.05 -2.18 -24.45
N GLY A 10 31.06 -1.32 -24.55
CA GLY A 10 32.42 -1.76 -24.66
C GLY A 10 33.43 -0.76 -24.11
N MET A 11 34.68 -1.19 -24.05
CA MET A 11 35.83 -0.42 -23.64
C MET A 11 36.96 -0.62 -24.64
N LEU A 12 37.59 0.48 -25.06
CA LEU A 12 38.85 0.47 -25.79
C LEU A 12 40.00 0.60 -24.80
N MET A 13 40.85 -0.42 -24.74
CA MET A 13 42.03 -0.46 -23.89
C MET A 13 43.27 -0.18 -24.75
N PRO A 14 44.00 0.93 -24.55
CA PRO A 14 45.22 1.20 -25.29
C PRO A 14 46.31 0.14 -24.99
N LYS A 15 46.90 -0.48 -26.01
CA LYS A 15 47.95 -1.51 -25.79
C LYS A 15 49.28 -0.95 -25.28
N LYS A 16 49.52 0.36 -25.45
CA LYS A 16 50.76 1.04 -25.03
C LYS A 16 50.62 1.83 -23.71
N GLY A 17 49.62 1.50 -22.89
CA GLY A 17 49.29 2.24 -21.68
C GLY A 17 48.46 3.50 -21.97
N GLY A 18 47.62 3.89 -21.01
CA GLY A 18 46.67 5.00 -21.13
C GLY A 18 45.31 4.65 -20.52
N GLU A 19 44.44 5.65 -20.40
CA GLU A 19 43.10 5.45 -19.83
C GLU A 19 42.19 4.70 -20.80
N PRO A 20 41.40 3.72 -20.31
CA PRO A 20 40.39 3.05 -21.12
C PRO A 20 39.31 4.03 -21.59
N LEU A 21 38.89 3.92 -22.85
CA LEU A 21 37.82 4.74 -23.41
C LEU A 21 36.51 3.93 -23.44
N ALA A 22 35.47 4.43 -22.78
CA ALA A 22 34.15 3.81 -22.83
C ALA A 22 33.48 4.03 -24.19
N VAL A 23 32.97 2.95 -24.79
CA VAL A 23 32.30 2.95 -26.08
C VAL A 23 30.86 2.45 -25.89
N LYS A 24 29.89 3.24 -26.34
CA LYS A 24 28.46 2.84 -26.40
C LYS A 24 28.09 2.53 -27.85
N THR A 25 27.35 1.45 -28.09
CA THR A 25 26.85 1.17 -29.45
C THR A 25 26.04 2.35 -30.00
N ASN A 26 26.26 2.68 -31.28
CA ASN A 26 25.66 3.77 -32.06
C ASN A 26 26.11 5.21 -31.70
N GLY A 27 27.14 5.39 -30.86
CA GLY A 27 27.83 6.67 -30.69
C GLY A 27 29.07 6.78 -31.59
N GLY A 28 29.35 7.96 -32.13
CA GLY A 28 30.67 8.28 -32.66
C GLY A 28 31.61 8.65 -31.51
N PHE A 29 32.83 8.10 -31.50
CA PHE A 29 33.84 8.42 -30.50
C PHE A 29 35.13 8.85 -31.19
N THR A 30 35.77 9.88 -30.66
CA THR A 30 37.12 10.27 -31.07
C THR A 30 38.10 9.56 -30.16
N ALA A 31 39.00 8.77 -30.74
CA ALA A 31 40.09 8.11 -30.04
C ALA A 31 41.42 8.47 -30.71
N PRO A 32 42.52 8.57 -29.96
CA PRO A 32 43.85 8.71 -30.54
C PRO A 32 44.16 7.55 -31.52
N SER A 33 45.06 7.80 -32.47
CA SER A 33 45.57 6.73 -33.33
C SER A 33 46.39 5.74 -32.50
N GLY A 34 46.24 4.45 -32.77
CA GLY A 34 46.99 3.41 -32.08
C GLY A 34 46.31 2.04 -32.13
N ASP A 35 46.94 1.09 -31.46
CA ASP A 35 46.40 -0.26 -31.28
C ASP A 35 45.65 -0.37 -29.95
N TYR A 36 44.41 -0.86 -30.05
CA TYR A 36 43.49 -1.01 -28.94
C TYR A 36 43.03 -2.45 -28.82
N GLN A 37 42.70 -2.86 -27.61
CA GLN A 37 41.86 -4.01 -27.34
C GLN A 37 40.44 -3.51 -27.10
N LEU A 38 39.50 -3.87 -27.98
CA LEU A 38 38.09 -3.62 -27.79
C LEU A 38 37.48 -4.78 -27.01
N LEU A 39 36.99 -4.51 -25.79
CA LEU A 39 36.15 -5.42 -25.03
C LEU A 39 34.70 -4.98 -25.22
N ALA A 40 33.84 -5.80 -25.82
CA ALA A 40 32.45 -5.42 -26.09
C ALA A 40 31.47 -6.57 -25.86
N GLY A 41 30.29 -6.26 -25.36
CA GLY A 41 29.21 -7.22 -25.15
C GLY A 41 27.84 -6.56 -25.08
N VAL A 42 26.79 -7.38 -24.99
CA VAL A 42 25.42 -6.90 -24.82
C VAL A 42 25.22 -6.51 -23.36
N SER A 43 24.61 -5.35 -23.11
CA SER A 43 24.35 -4.90 -21.75
C SER A 43 23.18 -5.68 -21.12
N VAL A 44 23.38 -6.19 -19.92
CA VAL A 44 22.32 -6.76 -19.08
C VAL A 44 21.86 -5.75 -18.03
N ILE A 45 20.73 -6.05 -17.38
CA ILE A 45 20.33 -5.39 -16.14
C ILE A 45 21.51 -5.46 -15.14
N GLY A 46 21.81 -4.32 -14.50
CA GLY A 46 23.05 -4.13 -13.74
C GLY A 46 24.15 -3.40 -14.51
N GLY A 47 23.95 -3.17 -15.82
CA GLY A 47 24.83 -2.36 -16.66
C GLY A 47 26.10 -3.06 -17.13
N GLN A 48 26.39 -4.27 -16.64
CA GLN A 48 27.55 -5.05 -17.06
C GLN A 48 27.38 -5.58 -18.49
N ALA A 49 28.49 -5.70 -19.21
CA ALA A 49 28.51 -6.41 -20.49
C ALA A 49 28.49 -7.92 -20.22
N TYR A 50 27.55 -8.63 -20.84
CA TYR A 50 27.44 -10.07 -20.74
C TYR A 50 28.48 -10.76 -21.63
N GLN A 51 29.30 -11.62 -21.02
CA GLN A 51 30.37 -12.40 -21.68
C GLN A 51 31.09 -11.60 -22.78
N PRO A 52 31.74 -10.47 -22.43
CA PRO A 52 32.29 -9.56 -23.41
C PRO A 52 33.38 -10.25 -24.26
N VAL A 53 33.34 -9.99 -25.56
CA VAL A 53 34.32 -10.50 -26.51
C VAL A 53 35.43 -9.48 -26.69
N SER A 54 36.65 -9.99 -26.86
CA SER A 54 37.86 -9.19 -27.02
C SER A 54 38.34 -9.22 -28.47
N THR A 55 38.46 -8.05 -29.10
CA THR A 55 38.93 -7.91 -30.49
C THR A 55 40.03 -6.86 -30.57
N THR A 56 41.09 -7.11 -31.33
CA THR A 56 42.11 -6.08 -31.60
C THR A 56 41.60 -5.10 -32.65
N LEU A 57 41.78 -3.80 -32.40
CA LEU A 57 41.40 -2.71 -33.29
C LEU A 57 42.58 -1.76 -33.48
N THR A 58 42.90 -1.41 -34.73
CA THR A 58 43.89 -0.38 -35.04
C THR A 58 43.16 0.85 -35.56
N ILE A 59 43.37 2.00 -34.90
CA ILE A 59 42.79 3.30 -35.28
C ILE A 59 43.87 4.12 -35.98
N GLY A 60 43.60 4.52 -37.22
CA GLY A 60 44.49 5.37 -38.02
C GLY A 60 44.50 6.84 -37.58
N LYS A 61 45.46 7.63 -38.09
CA LYS A 61 45.61 9.07 -37.78
C LYS A 61 44.45 9.95 -38.27
N ALA A 62 43.76 9.53 -39.33
CA ALA A 62 42.61 10.24 -39.89
C ALA A 62 41.60 9.24 -40.47
N GLY A 63 40.31 9.61 -40.42
CA GLY A 63 39.21 8.83 -40.99
C GLY A 63 38.32 8.13 -39.96
N LYS A 64 37.39 7.31 -40.46
CA LYS A 64 36.42 6.57 -39.65
C LYS A 64 36.82 5.10 -39.59
N THR A 65 37.06 4.59 -38.38
CA THR A 65 37.27 3.16 -38.14
C THR A 65 35.94 2.53 -37.71
N THR A 66 35.54 1.42 -38.33
CA THR A 66 34.33 0.67 -37.95
C THR A 66 34.74 -0.72 -37.47
N ALA A 67 34.31 -1.09 -36.27
CA ALA A 67 34.51 -2.43 -35.71
C ALA A 67 33.17 -3.15 -35.60
N THR A 68 33.10 -4.39 -36.08
CA THR A 68 31.95 -5.27 -35.90
C THR A 68 32.34 -6.36 -34.90
N VAL A 69 31.57 -6.49 -33.82
CA VAL A 69 31.78 -7.52 -32.80
C VAL A 69 30.56 -8.41 -32.74
N THR A 70 30.78 -9.72 -32.83
CA THR A 70 29.76 -10.74 -32.57
C THR A 70 29.95 -11.25 -31.14
N ALA A 71 28.95 -11.05 -30.30
CA ALA A 71 28.98 -11.46 -28.89
C ALA A 71 27.84 -12.45 -28.59
N PRO A 72 28.00 -13.32 -27.57
CA PRO A 72 26.92 -14.19 -27.12
C PRO A 72 25.68 -13.39 -26.72
N ARG A 73 24.50 -13.88 -27.11
CA ARG A 73 23.23 -13.29 -26.69
C ARG A 73 22.99 -13.59 -25.21
N PRO A 74 22.68 -12.59 -24.36
CA PRO A 74 22.33 -12.84 -22.97
C PRO A 74 20.99 -13.57 -22.84
N PRO A 75 20.72 -14.18 -21.68
CA PRO A 75 19.38 -14.60 -21.32
C PRO A 75 18.40 -13.42 -21.37
N GLU A 76 17.21 -13.68 -21.87
CA GLU A 76 16.12 -12.73 -22.02
C GLU A 76 14.97 -13.08 -21.07
N VAL A 77 14.37 -12.05 -20.50
CA VAL A 77 13.22 -12.18 -19.62
C VAL A 77 12.11 -11.22 -20.04
N SER A 78 10.89 -11.70 -19.94
CA SER A 78 9.65 -10.94 -20.03
C SER A 78 8.80 -11.19 -18.77
N ALA A 79 7.77 -10.39 -18.55
CA ALA A 79 6.87 -10.57 -17.43
C ALA A 79 5.41 -10.59 -17.89
N SER A 80 4.62 -11.47 -17.29
CA SER A 80 3.17 -11.49 -17.37
C SER A 80 2.58 -11.21 -15.99
N PHE A 81 1.46 -10.52 -15.95
CA PHE A 81 0.79 -10.14 -14.71
C PHE A 81 -0.65 -10.61 -14.79
N GLN A 82 -1.06 -11.40 -13.81
CA GLN A 82 -2.39 -11.95 -13.75
C GLN A 82 -3.00 -11.73 -12.37
N MET A 83 -4.33 -11.63 -12.34
CA MET A 83 -5.14 -11.63 -11.14
C MET A 83 -6.37 -12.48 -11.41
N GLU A 84 -6.52 -13.59 -10.66
CA GLU A 84 -7.59 -14.59 -10.86
C GLU A 84 -7.74 -15.02 -12.33
N GLY A 85 -6.61 -15.29 -12.99
CA GLY A 85 -6.56 -15.72 -14.40
C GLY A 85 -6.82 -14.63 -15.45
N ARG A 86 -7.05 -13.37 -15.05
CA ARG A 86 -7.17 -12.22 -15.95
C ARG A 86 -5.87 -11.45 -16.03
N THR A 87 -5.49 -11.01 -17.22
CA THR A 87 -4.32 -10.13 -17.41
C THR A 87 -4.57 -8.77 -16.77
N ILE A 88 -3.59 -8.28 -16.01
CA ILE A 88 -3.61 -6.94 -15.39
C ILE A 88 -2.52 -6.06 -16.01
N PRO A 89 -2.59 -4.73 -15.86
CA PRO A 89 -1.56 -3.83 -16.38
C PRO A 89 -0.16 -4.20 -15.88
N ALA A 90 0.81 -4.13 -16.78
CA ALA A 90 2.20 -4.41 -16.45
C ALA A 90 2.72 -3.40 -15.40
N SER A 91 3.55 -3.89 -14.48
CA SER A 91 4.27 -3.07 -13.50
C SER A 91 5.77 -3.10 -13.73
N THR A 92 6.50 -2.26 -13.02
CA THR A 92 7.97 -2.31 -13.00
C THR A 92 8.41 -3.52 -12.21
N VAL A 93 9.31 -4.31 -12.78
CA VAL A 93 9.93 -5.47 -12.13
C VAL A 93 11.33 -5.08 -11.68
N ILE A 94 11.61 -5.23 -10.39
CA ILE A 94 12.90 -4.97 -9.78
C ILE A 94 13.66 -6.29 -9.70
N VAL A 95 14.91 -6.29 -10.16
CA VAL A 95 15.74 -7.49 -10.20
C VAL A 95 16.79 -7.43 -9.10
N TYR A 96 16.91 -8.52 -8.37
CA TYR A 96 17.88 -8.74 -7.30
C TYR A 96 18.75 -9.95 -7.63
N GLN A 97 20.02 -9.86 -7.24
CA GLN A 97 20.97 -10.97 -7.28
C GLN A 97 21.70 -11.01 -5.95
N ASN A 98 21.71 -12.17 -5.29
CA ASN A 98 22.30 -12.35 -3.96
C ASN A 98 21.82 -11.29 -2.94
N GLY A 99 20.51 -10.99 -2.96
CA GLY A 99 19.88 -10.00 -2.08
C GLY A 99 20.13 -8.53 -2.43
N LYS A 100 20.94 -8.22 -3.46
CA LYS A 100 21.23 -6.84 -3.88
C LYS A 100 20.44 -6.47 -5.13
N LYS A 101 19.78 -5.30 -5.12
CA LYS A 101 19.13 -4.73 -6.31
C LYS A 101 20.18 -4.45 -7.39
N ILE A 102 20.01 -5.06 -8.57
CA ILE A 102 20.88 -4.85 -9.73
C ILE A 102 20.22 -3.99 -10.81
N GLY A 103 18.89 -3.87 -10.81
CA GLY A 103 18.20 -2.94 -11.69
C GLY A 103 16.70 -3.19 -11.76
N ALA A 104 16.07 -2.71 -12.84
CA ALA A 104 14.65 -2.89 -13.07
C ALA A 104 14.33 -2.82 -14.57
N PHE A 105 13.19 -3.37 -14.96
CA PHE A 105 12.62 -3.25 -16.31
C PHE A 105 11.10 -3.08 -16.23
N LYS A 106 10.49 -2.53 -17.29
CA LYS A 106 9.04 -2.46 -17.39
C LYS A 106 8.52 -3.83 -17.81
N GLY A 107 7.51 -4.34 -17.11
CA GLY A 107 6.96 -5.66 -17.41
C GLY A 107 6.35 -5.82 -18.81
N SER A 108 6.03 -4.71 -19.50
CA SER A 108 5.59 -4.70 -20.90
C SER A 108 6.73 -4.83 -21.91
N GLU A 109 7.98 -4.84 -21.46
CA GLU A 109 9.19 -4.91 -22.29
C GLU A 109 9.93 -6.22 -22.00
N THR A 110 10.79 -6.63 -22.94
CA THR A 110 11.77 -7.68 -22.67
C THR A 110 13.09 -7.06 -22.21
N ALA A 111 13.82 -7.78 -21.37
CA ALA A 111 15.10 -7.33 -20.83
C ALA A 111 16.14 -8.45 -20.82
N PHE A 112 17.40 -8.06 -20.95
CA PHE A 112 18.52 -8.98 -20.77
C PHE A 112 18.95 -9.04 -19.32
N VAL A 113 19.13 -10.24 -18.79
CA VAL A 113 19.51 -10.48 -17.40
C VAL A 113 20.84 -11.25 -17.31
N PRO A 114 21.59 -11.12 -16.20
CA PRO A 114 22.73 -12.00 -15.97
C PRO A 114 22.29 -13.47 -15.81
N GLN A 115 23.24 -14.39 -16.03
CA GLN A 115 23.04 -15.81 -15.71
C GLN A 115 22.96 -16.05 -14.20
N GLY A 116 22.42 -17.20 -13.83
CA GLY A 116 22.32 -17.68 -12.46
C GLY A 116 20.98 -17.37 -11.81
N ALA A 117 20.91 -17.60 -10.50
CA ALA A 117 19.70 -17.39 -9.71
C ALA A 117 19.44 -15.90 -9.48
N LEU A 118 18.22 -15.48 -9.79
CA LEU A 118 17.74 -14.12 -9.66
C LEU A 118 16.40 -14.09 -8.94
N GLU A 119 16.17 -12.98 -8.27
CA GLU A 119 14.92 -12.68 -7.60
C GLU A 119 14.28 -11.46 -8.26
N PHE A 120 13.00 -11.60 -8.60
CA PHE A 120 12.23 -10.57 -9.27
C PHE A 120 11.09 -10.14 -8.36
N ARG A 121 11.04 -8.85 -8.04
CA ARG A 121 10.00 -8.27 -7.18
C ARG A 121 9.19 -7.25 -7.94
N THR A 122 7.89 -7.20 -7.67
CA THR A 122 7.03 -6.14 -8.20
C THR A 122 5.85 -5.89 -7.27
N LYS A 123 5.32 -4.68 -7.34
CA LYS A 123 4.06 -4.31 -6.71
C LYS A 123 3.14 -3.80 -7.82
N PRO A 124 2.22 -4.62 -8.34
CA PRO A 124 1.30 -4.20 -9.38
C PRO A 124 0.44 -3.02 -8.92
N THR A 125 0.20 -2.07 -9.83
CA THR A 125 -0.70 -0.94 -9.56
C THR A 125 -2.10 -1.45 -9.23
N GLY A 126 -2.74 -0.84 -8.23
CA GLY A 126 -4.08 -1.26 -7.79
C GLY A 126 -4.09 -2.48 -6.87
N THR A 127 -2.92 -2.92 -6.38
CA THR A 127 -2.81 -3.99 -5.39
C THR A 127 -1.92 -3.55 -4.22
N SER A 128 -2.18 -4.12 -3.03
CA SER A 128 -1.30 -3.95 -1.87
C SER A 128 -0.11 -4.92 -1.88
N GLN A 129 -0.23 -5.99 -2.66
CA GLN A 129 0.64 -7.17 -2.68
C GLN A 129 2.03 -6.88 -3.29
N GLU A 130 3.07 -7.30 -2.59
CA GLU A 130 4.40 -7.49 -3.18
C GLU A 130 4.48 -8.92 -3.71
N LEU A 131 4.76 -9.06 -5.01
CA LEU A 131 4.90 -10.35 -5.67
C LEU A 131 6.38 -10.63 -5.94
N ILE A 132 6.80 -11.86 -5.64
CA ILE A 132 8.18 -12.30 -5.74
C ILE A 132 8.25 -13.58 -6.58
N VAL A 133 9.15 -13.61 -7.57
CA VAL A 133 9.47 -14.80 -8.36
C VAL A 133 10.97 -15.05 -8.27
N LEU A 134 11.35 -16.29 -7.95
CA LEU A 134 12.73 -16.76 -7.98
C LEU A 134 12.91 -17.60 -9.24
N GLU A 135 13.93 -17.28 -10.04
CA GLU A 135 14.18 -17.97 -11.31
C GLU A 135 15.68 -18.00 -11.61
N SER A 136 16.15 -19.05 -12.29
CA SER A 136 17.55 -19.19 -12.69
C SER A 136 17.70 -19.16 -14.20
N PHE A 137 18.70 -18.44 -14.72
CA PHE A 137 18.90 -18.27 -16.16
C PHE A 137 20.20 -18.93 -16.63
N ALA A 138 20.09 -19.74 -17.69
CA ALA A 138 21.20 -20.26 -18.46
C ALA A 138 21.43 -19.43 -19.74
N ALA A 139 22.57 -19.65 -20.40
CA ALA A 139 22.92 -18.93 -21.62
C ALA A 139 21.87 -19.13 -22.73
N GLY A 140 21.37 -18.03 -23.28
CA GLY A 140 20.40 -18.06 -24.39
C GLY A 140 18.96 -18.34 -23.98
N ASP A 141 18.68 -18.50 -22.67
CA ASP A 141 17.31 -18.66 -22.17
C ASP A 141 16.43 -17.49 -22.61
N ASN A 142 15.15 -17.78 -22.87
CA ASN A 142 14.10 -16.79 -23.01
C ASN A 142 12.92 -17.23 -22.14
N LYS A 143 12.66 -16.52 -21.04
CA LYS A 143 11.64 -16.89 -20.07
C LYS A 143 10.62 -15.78 -19.88
N THR A 144 9.39 -16.17 -19.56
CA THR A 144 8.34 -15.27 -19.10
C THR A 144 8.06 -15.55 -17.63
N LEU A 145 8.26 -14.54 -16.78
CA LEU A 145 7.91 -14.60 -15.37
C LEU A 145 6.42 -14.38 -15.19
N ASN A 146 5.74 -15.26 -14.46
CA ASN A 146 4.30 -15.13 -14.19
C ASN A 146 4.08 -14.58 -12.78
N PHE A 147 3.66 -13.33 -12.69
CA PHE A 147 3.27 -12.69 -11.44
C PHE A 147 1.76 -12.80 -11.22
N ASN A 148 1.37 -13.58 -10.23
CA ASN A 148 -0.05 -13.81 -9.91
C ASN A 148 -0.43 -13.06 -8.63
N ALA A 149 -1.18 -11.97 -8.78
CA ALA A 149 -1.83 -11.29 -7.68
C ALA A 149 -3.12 -12.02 -7.28
N LYS A 150 -3.45 -12.00 -5.99
CA LYS A 150 -4.79 -12.34 -5.54
C LYS A 150 -5.73 -11.18 -5.82
N GLN A 151 -7.01 -11.47 -6.03
CA GLN A 151 -8.00 -10.41 -6.13
C GLN A 151 -8.09 -9.59 -4.85
N GLU A 152 -8.03 -8.28 -4.99
CA GLU A 152 -8.26 -7.30 -3.95
C GLU A 152 -9.36 -6.32 -4.35
N VAL A 153 -10.05 -5.80 -3.34
CA VAL A 153 -11.11 -4.80 -3.43
C VAL A 153 -10.62 -3.57 -2.69
N HIS A 154 -10.72 -2.40 -3.33
CA HIS A 154 -10.56 -1.13 -2.63
C HIS A 154 -11.83 -0.83 -1.84
N LEU A 155 -11.77 -1.05 -0.53
CA LEU A 155 -12.89 -0.92 0.39
C LEU A 155 -12.87 0.44 1.09
N LYS A 156 -13.99 1.16 1.02
CA LYS A 156 -14.29 2.34 1.84
C LYS A 156 -15.46 2.03 2.77
N ILE A 157 -15.35 2.46 4.02
CA ILE A 157 -16.37 2.21 5.04
C ILE A 157 -16.81 3.54 5.64
N LEU A 158 -18.09 3.86 5.49
CA LEU A 158 -18.74 5.02 6.09
C LEU A 158 -19.74 4.56 7.15
N LEU A 159 -19.41 4.83 8.41
CA LEU A 159 -20.28 4.53 9.54
C LEU A 159 -20.98 5.80 10.00
N THR A 160 -22.31 5.82 10.00
CA THR A 160 -23.12 6.97 10.43
C THR A 160 -24.06 6.58 11.56
N LEU A 161 -24.12 7.40 12.61
CA LEU A 161 -25.01 7.17 13.75
C LEU A 161 -26.45 7.53 13.37
N SER A 162 -27.36 6.56 13.42
CA SER A 162 -28.75 6.70 12.98
C SER A 162 -29.52 7.87 13.59
N ALA A 163 -29.25 8.22 14.86
CA ALA A 163 -29.98 9.26 15.58
C ALA A 163 -29.59 10.69 15.17
N THR A 164 -28.38 10.89 14.63
CA THR A 164 -27.86 12.24 14.33
C THR A 164 -27.33 12.40 12.91
N GLY A 165 -27.14 11.30 12.17
CA GLY A 165 -26.43 11.29 10.89
C GLY A 165 -24.93 11.58 11.00
N ALA A 166 -24.41 11.83 12.20
CA ALA A 166 -23.00 12.14 12.40
C ALA A 166 -22.14 10.89 12.09
N PRO A 167 -20.95 11.08 11.49
CA PRO A 167 -20.02 9.97 11.29
C PRO A 167 -19.59 9.43 12.67
N LEU A 168 -19.58 8.11 12.81
CA LEU A 168 -18.95 7.47 13.95
C LEU A 168 -17.44 7.65 13.81
N ARG A 169 -16.92 8.75 14.34
CA ARG A 169 -15.49 9.12 14.29
C ARG A 169 -14.68 8.13 15.12
N SER A 170 -14.25 7.04 14.49
CA SER A 170 -13.26 6.12 15.03
C SER A 170 -11.88 6.48 14.48
N THR A 171 -10.85 6.30 15.31
CA THR A 171 -9.55 5.81 14.82
C THR A 171 -9.79 4.58 13.95
N PRO A 172 -9.01 4.37 12.87
CA PRO A 172 -9.40 3.62 11.68
C PRO A 172 -10.19 2.33 11.96
N SER A 173 -11.32 2.15 11.26
CA SER A 173 -12.17 0.96 11.36
C SER A 173 -11.33 -0.29 11.15
N THR A 174 -11.35 -1.20 12.12
CA THR A 174 -10.66 -2.48 11.98
C THR A 174 -11.63 -3.47 11.35
N ILE A 175 -11.22 -4.10 10.26
CA ILE A 175 -11.93 -5.25 9.72
C ILE A 175 -11.22 -6.53 10.15
N LEU A 176 -12.00 -7.53 10.53
CA LEU A 176 -11.51 -8.85 10.88
C LEU A 176 -12.08 -9.87 9.91
N LYS A 177 -11.23 -10.58 9.18
CA LYS A 177 -11.68 -11.65 8.29
C LYS A 177 -12.19 -12.83 9.12
N SER A 178 -13.42 -13.27 8.84
CA SER A 178 -14.13 -14.29 9.64
C SER A 178 -13.40 -15.63 9.69
N SER A 179 -12.61 -15.94 8.66
CA SER A 179 -12.07 -17.29 8.46
C SER A 179 -10.79 -17.59 9.23
N ASN A 180 -10.14 -16.64 9.93
CA ASN A 180 -8.86 -16.97 10.59
C ASN A 180 -8.37 -16.07 11.75
N SER A 181 -9.15 -15.16 12.33
CA SER A 181 -8.72 -14.33 13.51
C SER A 181 -7.38 -13.56 13.37
N VAL A 182 -6.72 -13.57 12.21
CA VAL A 182 -5.30 -13.18 12.07
C VAL A 182 -5.07 -11.98 11.14
N LEU A 183 -6.08 -11.54 10.38
CA LEU A 183 -5.96 -10.31 9.58
C LEU A 183 -6.84 -9.22 10.20
N ALA A 184 -6.21 -8.39 11.02
CA ALA A 184 -6.72 -7.08 11.40
C ALA A 184 -6.20 -6.04 10.40
N ASP A 185 -6.83 -5.95 9.24
CA ASP A 185 -6.55 -4.84 8.34
C ASP A 185 -7.25 -3.60 8.90
N THR A 186 -6.44 -2.59 9.18
CA THR A 186 -6.91 -1.32 9.70
C THR A 186 -7.24 -0.43 8.51
N ILE A 187 -8.53 -0.28 8.22
CA ILE A 187 -9.01 0.53 7.09
C ILE A 187 -9.29 1.93 7.58
N ASN A 188 -8.58 2.89 7.01
CA ASN A 188 -8.90 4.29 7.23
C ASN A 188 -10.21 4.63 6.50
N SER A 189 -11.19 5.17 7.23
CA SER A 189 -12.50 5.53 6.69
C SER A 189 -12.45 6.55 5.56
N THR A 190 -11.38 7.37 5.48
CA THR A 190 -11.24 8.44 4.47
C THR A 190 -10.54 7.95 3.20
N SER A 191 -9.44 7.21 3.33
CA SER A 191 -8.66 6.73 2.17
C SER A 191 -9.04 5.33 1.70
N GLY A 192 -9.81 4.59 2.49
CA GLY A 192 -10.07 3.17 2.27
C GLY A 192 -8.82 2.31 2.46
N GLY A 193 -8.90 1.06 2.02
CA GLY A 193 -7.82 0.07 2.03
C GLY A 193 -8.09 -1.06 1.04
N PHE A 194 -7.05 -1.83 0.71
CA PHE A 194 -7.19 -3.01 -0.15
C PHE A 194 -7.41 -4.25 0.71
N VAL A 195 -8.40 -5.07 0.33
CA VAL A 195 -8.77 -6.29 1.07
C VAL A 195 -9.14 -7.39 0.09
N THR A 196 -8.97 -8.64 0.49
CA THR A 196 -9.46 -9.76 -0.34
C THR A 196 -11.00 -9.92 -0.24
N PRO A 197 -11.69 -10.40 -1.28
CA PRO A 197 -13.11 -10.77 -1.18
C PRO A 197 -13.40 -11.78 -0.05
N GLY A 198 -14.63 -11.76 0.46
CA GLY A 198 -15.14 -12.71 1.45
C GLY A 198 -15.90 -12.07 2.61
N HIS A 199 -16.03 -12.81 3.70
CA HIS A 199 -16.83 -12.41 4.86
C HIS A 199 -15.96 -11.78 5.95
N TYR A 200 -16.40 -10.64 6.47
CA TYR A 200 -15.69 -9.85 7.46
C TYR A 200 -16.62 -9.42 8.59
N THR A 201 -16.02 -9.15 9.75
CA THR A 201 -16.64 -8.39 10.83
C THR A 201 -15.99 -7.02 10.87
N ILE A 202 -16.77 -5.97 10.63
CA ILE A 202 -16.34 -4.60 10.89
C ILE A 202 -16.46 -4.36 12.39
N LYS A 203 -15.38 -3.87 13.01
CA LYS A 203 -15.40 -3.34 14.37
C LYS A 203 -15.07 -1.87 14.34
N ALA A 204 -15.96 -1.08 14.94
CA ALA A 204 -15.78 0.34 15.12
C ALA A 204 -15.92 0.69 16.58
N ASP A 205 -14.94 1.43 17.09
CA ASP A 205 -14.88 1.76 18.49
C ASP A 205 -14.36 3.19 18.63
N ASP A 206 -15.17 4.05 19.22
CA ASP A 206 -14.78 5.41 19.55
C ASP A 206 -14.58 5.60 21.05
N GLY A 207 -14.54 4.54 21.86
CA GLY A 207 -14.50 4.63 23.31
C GLY A 207 -15.86 4.31 23.91
N VAL A 208 -16.85 5.21 23.78
CA VAL A 208 -18.19 4.97 24.37
C VAL A 208 -19.13 4.27 23.40
N ASN A 209 -18.86 4.34 22.09
CA ASN A 209 -19.57 3.58 21.09
C ASN A 209 -18.69 2.44 20.60
N SER A 210 -19.12 1.21 20.88
CA SER A 210 -18.56 0.00 20.24
C SER A 210 -19.64 -0.65 19.39
N TYR A 211 -19.32 -0.85 18.11
CA TYR A 211 -20.22 -1.40 17.12
C TYR A 211 -19.52 -2.50 16.33
N SER A 212 -20.26 -3.57 16.03
CA SER A 212 -19.78 -4.70 15.26
C SER A 212 -20.85 -5.18 14.30
N GLN A 213 -20.48 -5.41 13.05
CA GLN A 213 -21.40 -5.94 12.03
C GLN A 213 -20.68 -6.88 11.07
N TYR A 214 -21.36 -7.96 10.69
CA TYR A 214 -20.92 -8.83 9.60
C TYR A 214 -21.23 -8.20 8.25
N VAL A 215 -20.25 -8.22 7.35
CA VAL A 215 -20.37 -7.74 5.98
C VAL A 215 -19.73 -8.72 5.02
N GLU A 216 -20.24 -8.71 3.79
CA GLU A 216 -19.63 -9.41 2.66
C GLU A 216 -18.91 -8.39 1.78
N ILE A 217 -17.64 -8.67 1.49
CA ILE A 217 -16.86 -7.95 0.51
C ILE A 217 -16.90 -8.73 -0.79
N THR A 218 -17.42 -8.11 -1.83
CA THR A 218 -17.67 -8.74 -3.13
C THR A 218 -16.37 -8.87 -3.94
N THR A 219 -16.49 -9.25 -5.20
CA THR A 219 -15.38 -9.28 -6.16
C THR A 219 -15.22 -7.96 -6.94
N ASP A 220 -16.00 -6.93 -6.62
CA ASP A 220 -15.92 -5.66 -7.34
C ASP A 220 -14.61 -4.95 -6.99
N ALA A 221 -14.00 -4.27 -7.97
CA ALA A 221 -12.70 -3.63 -7.76
C ALA A 221 -12.72 -2.53 -6.68
N GLU A 222 -13.88 -1.87 -6.53
CA GLU A 222 -14.12 -0.87 -5.50
C GLU A 222 -15.47 -1.17 -4.81
N GLN A 223 -15.51 -1.01 -3.49
CA GLN A 223 -16.74 -1.18 -2.71
C GLN A 223 -16.86 -0.09 -1.65
N LEU A 224 -18.02 0.57 -1.58
CA LEU A 224 -18.38 1.49 -0.52
C LEU A 224 -19.43 0.84 0.37
N LEU A 225 -19.11 0.67 1.65
CA LEU A 225 -20.06 0.22 2.67
C LEU A 225 -20.57 1.42 3.45
N GLU A 226 -21.83 1.80 3.20
CA GLU A 226 -22.54 2.80 3.98
C GLU A 226 -23.41 2.13 5.05
N ILE A 227 -22.95 2.18 6.28
CA ILE A 227 -23.61 1.50 7.39
C ILE A 227 -24.22 2.53 8.33
N LYS A 228 -25.53 2.39 8.55
CA LYS A 228 -26.25 3.13 9.59
C LYS A 228 -26.14 2.34 10.90
N VAL A 229 -25.32 2.87 11.80
CA VAL A 229 -25.12 2.33 13.14
C VAL A 229 -26.35 2.68 13.99
N PRO A 230 -27.09 1.69 14.53
CA PRO A 230 -28.19 1.94 15.45
C PRO A 230 -27.70 2.76 16.65
N SER A 231 -28.43 3.83 16.96
CA SER A 231 -28.11 4.74 18.06
C SER A 231 -29.36 5.44 18.59
N GLY A 232 -29.30 5.85 19.85
CA GLY A 232 -30.23 6.81 20.46
C GLY A 232 -29.55 8.15 20.68
N ALA A 233 -30.33 9.22 20.78
CA ALA A 233 -29.87 10.55 21.12
C ALA A 233 -29.98 10.79 22.63
N LEU A 234 -28.93 11.34 23.24
CA LEU A 234 -28.94 11.82 24.61
C LEU A 234 -28.64 13.32 24.63
N THR A 235 -29.46 14.08 25.35
CA THR A 235 -29.23 15.49 25.65
C THR A 235 -29.17 15.68 27.16
N ILE A 236 -28.19 16.42 27.62
CA ILE A 236 -27.97 16.65 29.06
C ILE A 236 -28.04 18.14 29.33
N GLN A 237 -28.77 18.52 30.37
CA GLN A 237 -28.88 19.90 30.84
C GLN A 237 -28.46 20.00 32.30
N TYR A 238 -27.91 21.14 32.68
CA TYR A 238 -27.58 21.46 34.07
C TYR A 238 -28.52 22.53 34.61
N ARG A 239 -28.92 22.36 35.87
CA ARG A 239 -29.67 23.34 36.64
C ARG A 239 -29.01 23.59 38.00
N ASP A 240 -29.03 24.85 38.43
CA ASP A 240 -28.56 25.24 39.75
C ASP A 240 -29.55 24.79 40.85
N VAL A 241 -29.21 25.08 42.12
CA VAL A 241 -30.04 24.76 43.29
C VAL A 241 -31.43 25.41 43.24
N LEU A 242 -31.57 26.53 42.53
CA LEU A 242 -32.84 27.24 42.32
C LEU A 242 -33.60 26.73 41.08
N GLY A 243 -33.08 25.71 40.39
CA GLY A 243 -33.67 25.14 39.18
C GLY A 243 -33.45 25.97 37.91
N LYS A 244 -32.66 27.04 37.95
CA LYS A 244 -32.33 27.85 36.76
C LYS A 244 -31.32 27.12 35.90
N ARG A 245 -31.47 27.26 34.57
CA ARG A 245 -30.58 26.66 33.59
C ARG A 245 -29.18 27.24 33.74
N GLU A 246 -28.19 26.36 33.84
CA GLU A 246 -26.78 26.76 33.88
C GLU A 246 -26.17 26.83 32.48
N LYS A 247 -25.01 27.48 32.37
CA LYS A 247 -24.21 27.45 31.14
C LYS A 247 -23.80 26.00 30.82
N PRO A 248 -23.59 25.65 29.54
CA PRO A 248 -23.12 24.33 29.17
C PRO A 248 -21.84 23.95 29.93
N LYS A 249 -21.83 22.77 30.54
CA LYS A 249 -20.69 22.21 31.29
C LYS A 249 -20.24 20.91 30.65
N ARG A 250 -19.04 20.46 31.02
CA ARG A 250 -18.56 19.12 30.63
C ARG A 250 -19.46 18.07 31.27
N VAL A 251 -19.65 16.96 30.59
CA VAL A 251 -20.30 15.77 31.12
C VAL A 251 -19.45 14.57 30.77
N PHE A 252 -19.40 13.61 31.69
CA PHE A 252 -18.72 12.35 31.46
C PHE A 252 -19.73 11.26 31.20
N ILE A 253 -19.48 10.51 30.15
CA ILE A 253 -20.28 9.36 29.73
C ILE A 253 -19.35 8.16 29.82
N GLU A 254 -19.72 7.18 30.63
CA GLU A 254 -19.03 5.92 30.75
C GLU A 254 -19.96 4.79 30.30
N ARG A 255 -19.46 3.90 29.45
CA ARG A 255 -20.19 2.69 29.09
C ARG A 255 -19.94 1.62 30.14
N LYS A 256 -20.99 1.07 30.74
CA LYS A 256 -20.86 0.18 31.91
C LYS A 256 -20.24 -1.17 31.58
N SER A 257 -20.37 -1.64 30.34
CA SER A 257 -19.87 -2.96 29.91
C SER A 257 -18.35 -3.07 29.87
N ASP A 258 -17.65 -1.97 29.58
CA ASP A 258 -16.20 -1.96 29.33
C ASP A 258 -15.47 -0.80 30.02
N HIS A 259 -16.19 -0.02 30.84
CA HIS A 259 -15.69 1.14 31.59
C HIS A 259 -15.02 2.21 30.72
N ARG A 260 -15.28 2.21 29.42
CA ARG A 260 -14.74 3.22 28.53
C ARG A 260 -15.50 4.51 28.70
N ARG A 261 -14.75 5.61 28.75
CA ARG A 261 -15.27 6.91 29.14
C ARG A 261 -14.90 7.99 28.14
N LYS A 262 -15.85 8.88 27.85
CA LYS A 262 -15.63 10.10 27.06
C LYS A 262 -16.23 11.31 27.74
N THR A 263 -15.62 12.46 27.47
CA THR A 263 -16.20 13.76 27.80
C THR A 263 -17.01 14.31 26.63
N ARG A 264 -18.14 14.93 26.95
CA ARG A 264 -18.95 15.73 26.03
C ARG A 264 -19.30 17.07 26.66
N GLN A 265 -19.85 17.97 25.87
CA GLN A 265 -20.45 19.20 26.35
C GLN A 265 -21.95 18.97 26.54
N SER A 266 -22.52 19.50 27.62
CA SER A 266 -23.98 19.51 27.82
C SER A 266 -24.67 20.45 26.84
N ASP A 267 -25.99 20.40 26.79
CA ASP A 267 -26.88 21.14 25.89
C ASP A 267 -26.69 20.82 24.39
N GLN A 268 -25.86 19.83 24.07
CA GLN A 268 -25.72 19.25 22.74
C GLN A 268 -26.32 17.85 22.74
N ALA A 269 -27.07 17.51 21.70
CA ALA A 269 -27.48 16.14 21.46
C ALA A 269 -26.25 15.34 21.02
N PHE A 270 -26.05 14.18 21.64
CA PHE A 270 -25.01 13.24 21.23
C PHE A 270 -25.62 11.87 21.03
N ALA A 271 -25.20 11.20 19.96
CA ALA A 271 -25.64 9.85 19.66
C ALA A 271 -24.78 8.82 20.41
N LEU A 272 -25.46 7.85 21.02
CA LEU A 272 -24.86 6.69 21.67
C LEU A 272 -25.45 5.42 21.07
N VAL A 273 -24.61 4.42 20.83
CA VAL A 273 -25.06 3.07 20.45
C VAL A 273 -25.85 2.42 21.59
N PRO A 274 -26.73 1.45 21.32
CA PRO A 274 -27.47 0.77 22.38
C PRO A 274 -26.57 0.16 23.46
N GLY A 275 -27.01 0.29 24.71
CA GLY A 275 -26.31 -0.24 25.87
C GLY A 275 -26.55 0.55 27.16
N ASP A 276 -25.87 0.13 28.21
CA ASP A 276 -25.97 0.74 29.54
C ASP A 276 -24.81 1.70 29.78
N TYR A 277 -25.16 2.89 30.26
CA TYR A 277 -24.24 3.99 30.49
C TYR A 277 -24.40 4.55 31.90
N GLN A 278 -23.29 5.04 32.44
CA GLN A 278 -23.28 5.91 33.60
C GLN A 278 -22.89 7.32 33.16
N ILE A 279 -23.71 8.28 33.54
CA ILE A 279 -23.54 9.69 33.21
C ILE A 279 -23.19 10.43 34.50
N SER A 280 -22.09 11.18 34.50
CA SER A 280 -21.68 11.97 35.67
C SER A 280 -21.40 13.43 35.32
N GLY A 281 -21.89 14.32 36.18
CA GLY A 281 -21.77 15.75 35.99
C GLY A 281 -20.38 16.32 36.33
N TYR A 282 -20.06 17.50 35.81
CA TYR A 282 -18.86 18.27 36.14
C TYR A 282 -19.21 19.70 36.60
N PRO A 283 -18.51 20.27 37.60
CA PRO A 283 -17.48 19.63 38.42
C PRO A 283 -18.09 18.68 39.46
N LYS A 284 -17.35 17.63 39.85
CA LYS A 284 -17.80 16.69 40.89
C LYS A 284 -18.08 17.38 42.23
N SER A 285 -17.37 18.48 42.51
CA SER A 285 -17.54 19.29 43.72
C SER A 285 -18.89 20.00 43.82
N ALA A 286 -19.66 20.07 42.74
CA ALA A 286 -21.00 20.66 42.72
C ALA A 286 -22.12 19.63 43.02
N GLY A 287 -21.77 18.42 43.47
CA GLY A 287 -22.73 17.46 44.01
C GLY A 287 -23.70 16.86 42.99
N TYR A 288 -23.38 16.85 41.69
CA TYR A 288 -24.23 16.20 40.69
C TYR A 288 -24.11 14.67 40.81
N PRO A 289 -25.15 13.95 41.27
CA PRO A 289 -25.09 12.49 41.41
C PRO A 289 -24.97 11.84 40.04
N ALA A 290 -24.24 10.73 39.93
CA ALA A 290 -24.21 9.96 38.71
C ALA A 290 -25.60 9.36 38.43
N GLN A 291 -25.96 9.27 37.15
CA GLN A 291 -27.22 8.65 36.70
C GLN A 291 -26.90 7.49 35.76
N ASP A 292 -27.47 6.34 36.07
CA ASP A 292 -27.42 5.19 35.18
C ASP A 292 -28.59 5.27 34.20
N ILE A 293 -28.29 5.00 32.93
CA ILE A 293 -29.28 4.99 31.85
C ILE A 293 -29.05 3.79 30.94
N THR A 294 -30.12 3.33 30.32
CA THR A 294 -30.07 2.40 29.19
C THR A 294 -30.53 3.16 27.96
N ILE A 295 -29.76 3.05 26.88
CA ILE A 295 -30.11 3.63 25.57
C ILE A 295 -30.45 2.49 24.61
N GLN A 296 -31.56 2.64 23.92
CA GLN A 296 -31.97 1.82 22.78
C GLN A 296 -31.84 2.60 21.47
N ALA A 297 -31.89 1.88 20.35
CA ALA A 297 -31.85 2.52 19.03
C ALA A 297 -33.14 3.31 18.79
N GLY A 298 -33.01 4.55 18.34
CA GLY A 298 -34.14 5.46 18.12
C GLY A 298 -34.61 6.23 19.37
N ASP A 299 -34.05 5.94 20.55
CA ASP A 299 -34.36 6.69 21.75
C ASP A 299 -33.98 8.16 21.62
N SER A 300 -34.70 9.02 22.32
CA SER A 300 -34.35 10.42 22.54
C SER A 300 -34.51 10.72 24.03
N ILE A 301 -33.40 10.66 24.75
CA ILE A 301 -33.36 10.79 26.21
C ILE A 301 -32.87 12.19 26.59
N GLY A 302 -33.58 12.82 27.53
CA GLY A 302 -33.17 14.07 28.16
C GLY A 302 -32.83 13.84 29.63
N ILE A 303 -31.61 14.17 30.05
CA ILE A 303 -31.21 14.16 31.47
C ILE A 303 -31.04 15.59 31.95
N THR A 304 -31.55 15.86 33.16
CA THR A 304 -31.28 17.12 33.86
C THR A 304 -30.51 16.83 35.14
N PHE A 305 -29.28 17.31 35.24
CA PHE A 305 -28.55 17.37 36.51
C PHE A 305 -29.00 18.60 37.29
N ARG A 306 -29.30 18.40 38.58
CA ARG A 306 -29.54 19.47 39.54
C ARG A 306 -28.42 19.48 40.57
N ALA A 307 -27.88 20.66 40.87
CA ALA A 307 -26.91 20.79 41.95
C ALA A 307 -27.59 20.42 43.28
N THR A 308 -26.90 19.67 44.11
CA THR A 308 -27.33 19.40 45.49
C THR A 308 -26.62 20.40 46.41
N GLU A 309 -27.31 20.81 47.48
CA GLU A 309 -26.77 21.72 48.50
C GLU A 309 -25.58 21.12 49.25
#